data_AF-A0A5Y4XW24-F1
#
_entry.id   AF-A0A5Y4XW24-F1
#
_cell.length_a   1.000
_cell.length_b   1.000
_cell.length_c   1.000
_cell.angle_alpha   90.00
_cell.angle_beta   90.00
_cell.angle_gamma   90.00
#
_symmetry.space_group_name_H-M   'P 1'
#
loop_
_entity.id
_entity.type
_entity.pdbx_description
1 polymer ?
#
loop_
_entity_poly.entity_id
_entity_poly.type
_entity_poly.pdbx_seq_one_letter_code
_entity_poly.pdbx_strand_id
1 'polypeptide(L)'
;VFESEIELFILALSTIDLSEELKICKIVLFDCAAEDLEFQIAMIFDQQSILEYLSLYEMFFNASYYLRFYEKQIVFLNEVCLKTIGVAIRNADISCFLPLLVYGQFLQNIPFMLESIPFQRILSERKNKFDNAIVVSAGPSLSKQLPLLKAYQDKAVIFCADGALSMLEKEGIVPDYVTNLDCRDLAMKFFQNKENLKQSIIALECATHPNVVRSLKAENCMIVLRNKALYQRFNLNDFGYIDTGTHVSHFSYTLALALGFKNIIMIGQDLAFDEEGNSHSKGFSYGEKYEGGANIDK
;
A
#
# COMPACT_ATOMS: atom_id res chain seq x y z
N VAL A 1 -14.39 28.46 -1.27
CA VAL A 1 -15.62 29.18 -0.89
C VAL A 1 -16.73 28.16 -0.88
N PHE A 2 -17.47 28.09 0.22
CA PHE A 2 -18.58 27.17 0.41
C PHE A 2 -19.86 27.98 0.31
N GLU A 3 -20.77 27.63 -0.60
CA GLU A 3 -22.07 28.27 -0.74
C GLU A 3 -23.14 27.22 -1.01
N SER A 4 -24.27 27.35 -0.31
CA SER A 4 -25.40 26.42 -0.38
C SER A 4 -26.49 26.93 -1.31
N GLU A 5 -26.61 28.26 -1.47
CA GLU A 5 -27.61 28.91 -2.30
C GLU A 5 -26.95 29.47 -3.56
N ILE A 6 -27.20 28.83 -4.71
CA ILE A 6 -26.59 29.23 -5.98
C ILE A 6 -26.96 30.67 -6.39
N GLU A 7 -28.12 31.18 -5.96
CA GLU A 7 -28.55 32.55 -6.22
C GLU A 7 -27.68 33.58 -5.50
N LEU A 8 -27.27 33.30 -4.25
CA LEU A 8 -26.32 34.16 -3.52
C LEU A 8 -24.96 34.16 -4.23
N PHE A 9 -24.58 33.00 -4.76
CA PHE A 9 -23.36 32.84 -5.53
C PHE A 9 -23.36 33.67 -6.82
N ILE A 10 -24.44 33.60 -7.60
CA ILE A 10 -24.63 34.40 -8.83
C ILE A 10 -24.64 35.90 -8.50
N LEU A 11 -25.32 36.29 -7.43
CA LEU A 11 -25.37 37.69 -7.00
C LEU A 11 -23.97 38.22 -6.68
N ALA A 12 -23.17 37.49 -5.92
CA ALA A 12 -21.79 37.87 -5.60
C ALA A 12 -20.96 38.10 -6.89
N LEU A 13 -20.99 37.15 -7.82
CA LEU A 13 -20.29 37.25 -9.12
C LEU A 13 -20.80 38.38 -10.02
N SER A 14 -22.07 38.80 -9.87
CA SER A 14 -22.61 39.95 -10.60
C SER A 14 -22.09 41.29 -10.08
N THR A 15 -21.54 41.32 -8.87
CA THR A 15 -21.09 42.55 -8.19
C THR A 15 -19.57 42.72 -8.15
N ILE A 16 -18.83 41.61 -8.29
CA ILE A 16 -17.37 41.59 -8.22
C ILE A 16 -16.86 40.71 -9.37
N ASP A 17 -15.93 41.25 -10.15
CA ASP A 17 -15.23 40.46 -11.16
C ASP A 17 -14.12 39.63 -10.49
N LEU A 18 -14.32 38.31 -10.47
CA LEU A 18 -13.37 37.32 -9.96
C LEU A 18 -12.80 36.44 -11.09
N SER A 19 -12.93 36.87 -12.36
CA SER A 19 -12.62 36.05 -13.53
C SER A 19 -11.17 35.58 -13.53
N GLU A 20 -10.22 36.44 -13.16
CA GLU A 20 -8.80 36.09 -13.14
C GLU A 20 -8.49 35.12 -11.99
N GLU A 21 -9.01 35.34 -10.79
CA GLU A 21 -8.83 34.46 -9.63
C GLU A 21 -9.40 33.05 -9.87
N LEU A 22 -10.58 32.97 -10.50
CA LEU A 22 -11.20 31.70 -10.88
C LEU A 22 -10.40 31.00 -11.98
N LYS A 23 -9.93 31.74 -12.98
CA LYS A 23 -9.16 31.19 -14.12
C LYS A 23 -7.85 30.55 -13.68
N ILE A 24 -7.18 31.11 -12.67
CA ILE A 24 -5.93 30.56 -12.13
C ILE A 24 -6.16 29.67 -10.90
N CYS A 25 -7.41 29.31 -10.60
CA CYS A 25 -7.80 28.46 -9.47
C CYS A 25 -7.33 28.96 -8.09
N LYS A 26 -7.15 30.28 -7.91
CA LYS A 26 -6.93 30.88 -6.58
C LYS A 26 -8.19 30.83 -5.73
N ILE A 27 -9.35 30.91 -6.36
CA ILE A 27 -10.64 30.73 -5.72
C ILE A 27 -11.25 29.44 -6.28
N VAL A 28 -11.55 28.51 -5.38
CA VAL A 28 -12.32 27.30 -5.69
C VAL A 28 -13.66 27.41 -4.98
N LEU A 29 -14.71 27.02 -5.68
CA LEU A 29 -16.10 27.14 -5.27
C LEU A 29 -16.65 25.75 -5.03
N PHE A 30 -17.34 25.57 -3.92
CA PHE A 30 -17.96 24.32 -3.53
C PHE A 30 -19.45 24.57 -3.33
N ASP A 31 -20.25 23.80 -4.06
CA ASP A 31 -21.69 23.71 -3.83
C ASP A 31 -21.93 22.78 -2.63
N CYS A 32 -22.40 23.35 -1.53
CA CYS A 32 -22.59 22.60 -0.30
C CYS A 32 -23.77 21.63 -0.35
N ALA A 33 -24.64 21.71 -1.37
CA ALA A 33 -25.75 20.79 -1.58
C ALA A 33 -25.37 19.60 -2.48
N ALA A 34 -24.18 19.62 -3.08
CA ALA A 34 -23.72 18.55 -3.96
C ALA A 34 -23.47 17.23 -3.20
N GLU A 35 -23.96 16.12 -3.76
CA GLU A 35 -23.78 14.79 -3.16
C GLU A 35 -22.31 14.36 -3.09
N ASP A 36 -21.47 14.87 -3.98
CA ASP A 36 -20.05 14.55 -4.12
C ASP A 36 -19.11 15.59 -3.47
N LEU A 37 -19.65 16.51 -2.66
CA LEU A 37 -18.90 17.59 -2.02
C LEU A 37 -17.62 17.11 -1.30
N GLU A 38 -17.72 16.05 -0.49
CA GLU A 38 -16.56 15.51 0.24
C GLU A 38 -15.46 15.04 -0.73
N PHE A 39 -15.84 14.43 -1.85
CA PHE A 39 -14.88 13.99 -2.87
C PHE A 39 -14.23 15.19 -3.57
N GLN A 40 -15.00 16.24 -3.88
CA GLN A 40 -14.45 17.46 -4.48
C GLN A 40 -13.44 18.14 -3.54
N ILE A 41 -13.76 18.26 -2.25
CA ILE A 41 -12.84 18.81 -1.24
C ILE A 41 -11.56 17.97 -1.20
N ALA A 42 -11.68 16.64 -1.15
CA ALA A 42 -10.54 15.74 -1.12
C ALA A 42 -9.65 15.87 -2.36
N MET A 43 -10.24 15.94 -3.55
CA MET A 43 -9.50 16.12 -4.81
C MET A 43 -8.71 17.44 -4.83
N ILE A 44 -9.28 18.52 -4.30
CA ILE A 44 -8.61 19.83 -4.25
C ILE A 44 -7.48 19.82 -3.22
N PHE A 45 -7.71 19.25 -2.03
CA PHE A 45 -6.71 19.22 -0.96
C PHE A 45 -5.54 18.27 -1.26
N ASP A 46 -5.74 17.26 -2.10
CA ASP A 46 -4.68 16.33 -2.55
C ASP A 46 -3.74 16.96 -3.60
N GLN A 47 -4.07 18.14 -4.14
CA GLN A 47 -3.19 18.84 -5.08
C GLN A 47 -1.92 19.33 -4.38
N GLN A 48 -0.76 19.04 -4.97
CA GLN A 48 0.54 19.42 -4.40
C GLN A 48 0.65 20.92 -4.08
N SER A 49 0.11 21.80 -4.94
CA SER A 49 0.12 23.25 -4.72
C SER A 49 -0.76 23.72 -3.58
N ILE A 50 -1.74 22.92 -3.15
CA ILE A 50 -2.64 23.24 -2.03
C ILE A 50 -2.13 22.63 -0.74
N LEU A 51 -1.59 21.41 -0.81
CA LEU A 51 -1.04 20.66 0.31
C LEU A 51 -0.07 21.49 1.18
N GLU A 52 0.79 22.30 0.54
CA GLU A 52 1.77 23.17 1.22
C GLU A 52 1.13 24.25 2.10
N TYR A 53 -0.12 24.62 1.82
CA TYR A 53 -0.85 25.67 2.53
C TYR A 53 -1.94 25.13 3.47
N LEU A 54 -2.21 23.81 3.49
CA LEU A 54 -3.28 23.24 4.32
C LEU A 54 -3.07 23.46 5.83
N SER A 55 -1.83 23.68 6.27
CA SER A 55 -1.51 24.05 7.66
C SER A 55 -2.00 25.44 8.05
N LEU A 56 -2.30 26.30 7.07
CA LEU A 56 -2.86 27.64 7.24
C LEU A 56 -4.40 27.65 7.12
N TYR A 57 -5.03 26.49 7.04
CA TYR A 57 -6.47 26.38 6.89
C TYR A 57 -7.20 27.08 8.05
N GLU A 58 -8.13 27.96 7.67
CA GLU A 58 -9.05 28.64 8.58
C GLU A 58 -10.40 28.81 7.88
N MET A 59 -11.49 28.57 8.61
CA MET A 59 -12.85 28.75 8.10
C MET A 59 -13.38 30.13 8.50
N PHE A 60 -13.51 31.02 7.50
CA PHE A 60 -14.02 32.38 7.68
C PHE A 60 -15.52 32.46 7.40
N PHE A 61 -16.24 33.28 8.19
CA PHE A 61 -17.64 33.61 7.98
C PHE A 61 -17.88 35.09 8.33
N ASN A 62 -18.19 35.91 7.33
CA ASN A 62 -18.23 37.37 7.47
C ASN A 62 -19.62 37.97 7.74
N ALA A 63 -20.68 37.15 7.88
CA ALA A 63 -22.02 37.67 8.10
C ALA A 63 -22.79 36.90 9.19
N SER A 64 -23.51 37.66 10.03
CA SER A 64 -24.43 37.11 11.04
C SER A 64 -25.55 36.26 10.43
N TYR A 65 -25.85 36.45 9.14
CA TYR A 65 -26.75 35.61 8.37
C TYR A 65 -26.33 34.14 8.38
N TYR A 66 -25.08 33.83 7.98
CA TYR A 66 -24.59 32.45 7.93
C TYR A 66 -24.54 31.82 9.32
N LEU A 67 -24.13 32.57 10.33
CA LEU A 67 -24.15 32.10 11.72
C LEU A 67 -25.56 31.78 12.21
N ARG A 68 -26.59 32.50 11.75
CA ARG A 68 -27.96 32.28 12.19
C ARG A 68 -28.65 31.10 11.49
N PHE A 69 -28.39 30.92 10.20
CA PHE A 69 -29.14 29.97 9.37
C PHE A 69 -28.35 28.72 8.99
N TYR A 70 -27.02 28.80 8.98
CA TYR A 70 -26.13 27.75 8.46
C TYR A 70 -25.10 27.26 9.48
N GLU A 71 -25.24 27.58 10.78
CA GLU A 71 -24.31 27.16 11.85
C GLU A 71 -23.96 25.67 11.79
N LYS A 72 -24.98 24.80 11.70
CA LYS A 72 -24.79 23.35 11.63
C LYS A 72 -23.99 22.92 10.40
N GLN A 73 -24.25 23.56 9.27
CA GLN A 73 -23.56 23.26 8.02
C GLN A 73 -22.12 23.74 8.07
N ILE A 74 -21.85 24.92 8.65
CA ILE A 74 -20.49 25.42 8.87
C ILE A 74 -19.68 24.43 9.73
N VAL A 75 -20.26 23.96 10.84
CA VAL A 75 -19.60 22.97 11.70
C VAL A 75 -19.30 21.69 10.93
N PHE A 76 -20.29 21.15 10.21
CA PHE A 76 -20.13 19.95 9.38
C PHE A 76 -19.03 20.13 8.33
N LEU A 77 -19.04 21.23 7.57
CA LEU A 77 -18.05 21.51 6.53
C LEU A 77 -16.65 21.67 7.13
N ASN A 78 -16.54 22.30 8.30
CA ASN A 78 -15.26 22.44 8.98
C ASN A 78 -14.70 21.09 9.40
N GLU A 79 -15.54 20.20 9.95
CA GLU A 79 -15.15 18.84 10.31
C GLU A 79 -14.69 18.03 9.09
N VAL A 80 -15.44 18.11 7.97
CA VAL A 80 -15.06 17.49 6.69
C VAL A 80 -13.71 18.01 6.22
N CYS A 81 -13.50 19.33 6.20
CA CYS A 81 -12.23 19.93 5.78
C CYS A 81 -11.07 19.48 6.67
N LEU A 82 -11.22 19.57 8.01
CA LEU A 82 -10.17 19.17 8.95
C LEU A 82 -9.81 17.68 8.83
N LYS A 83 -10.82 16.81 8.68
CA LYS A 83 -10.61 15.38 8.46
C LYS A 83 -9.86 15.12 7.16
N THR A 84 -10.26 15.76 6.07
CA THR A 84 -9.63 15.62 4.75
C THR A 84 -8.21 16.17 4.75
N ILE A 85 -7.95 17.32 5.40
CA ILE A 85 -6.60 17.86 5.60
C ILE A 85 -5.73 16.86 6.34
N GLY A 86 -6.24 16.29 7.43
CA GLY A 86 -5.52 15.28 8.20
C GLY A 86 -5.14 14.05 7.36
N VAL A 87 -6.02 13.62 6.45
CA VAL A 87 -5.73 12.54 5.48
C VAL A 87 -4.68 12.97 4.45
N ALA A 88 -4.83 14.14 3.83
CA ALA A 88 -3.90 14.65 2.83
C ALA A 88 -2.47 14.80 3.38
N ILE A 89 -2.33 15.44 4.55
CA ILE A 89 -1.04 15.64 5.23
C ILE A 89 -0.39 14.30 5.59
N ARG A 90 -1.17 13.35 6.11
CA ARG A 90 -0.69 12.01 6.45
C ARG A 90 -0.22 11.25 5.21
N ASN A 91 -0.99 11.28 4.13
CA ASN A 91 -0.66 10.60 2.88
C ASN A 91 0.57 11.20 2.20
N ALA A 92 0.76 12.51 2.32
CA ALA A 92 1.94 13.19 1.83
C ALA A 92 3.23 12.78 2.55
N ASP A 93 3.12 12.26 3.78
CA ASP A 93 4.26 12.02 4.69
C ASP A 93 5.25 13.20 4.66
N ILE A 94 4.80 14.38 5.10
CA ILE A 94 5.61 15.61 5.09
C ILE A 94 6.93 15.42 5.85
N SER A 95 6.96 14.55 6.86
CA SER A 95 8.18 14.21 7.59
C SER A 95 9.25 13.56 6.72
N CYS A 96 8.85 13.02 5.56
CA CYS A 96 9.65 12.21 4.64
C CYS A 96 10.31 11.01 5.34
N PHE A 97 9.86 10.63 6.53
CA PHE A 97 10.52 9.62 7.33
C PHE A 97 10.54 8.27 6.60
N LEU A 98 9.38 7.83 6.10
CA LEU A 98 9.29 6.53 5.45
C LEU A 98 10.04 6.52 4.11
N PRO A 99 9.89 7.50 3.19
CA PRO A 99 10.70 7.60 1.97
C PRO A 99 12.22 7.60 2.23
N LEU A 100 12.69 8.35 3.23
CA LEU A 100 14.12 8.39 3.57
C LEU A 100 14.61 7.06 4.15
N LEU A 101 13.80 6.42 5.01
CA LEU A 101 14.10 5.10 5.57
C LEU A 101 14.23 4.06 4.46
N VAL A 102 13.21 3.92 3.60
CA VAL A 102 13.20 2.90 2.54
C VAL A 102 14.29 3.16 1.50
N TYR A 103 14.61 4.43 1.21
CA TYR A 103 15.72 4.77 0.33
C TYR A 103 17.07 4.40 0.95
N GLY A 104 17.27 4.69 2.23
CA GLY A 104 18.48 4.31 2.96
C GLY A 104 18.67 2.78 3.07
N GLN A 105 17.57 2.04 3.20
CA GLN A 105 17.58 0.56 3.20
C GLN A 105 17.88 0.02 1.81
N PHE A 106 17.28 0.58 0.76
CA PHE A 106 17.61 0.25 -0.62
C PHE A 106 19.12 0.39 -0.90
N LEU A 107 19.74 1.52 -0.53
CA LEU A 107 21.18 1.72 -0.72
C LEU A 107 22.02 0.66 -0.01
N GLN A 108 21.62 0.23 1.20
CA GLN A 108 22.29 -0.85 1.93
C GLN A 108 22.11 -2.22 1.28
N ASN A 109 21.01 -2.43 0.56
CA ASN A 109 20.68 -3.69 -0.09
C ASN A 109 21.31 -3.84 -1.47
N ILE A 110 21.80 -2.76 -2.11
CA ILE A 110 22.42 -2.81 -3.45
C ILE A 110 23.51 -3.89 -3.55
N PRO A 111 24.50 -4.01 -2.65
CA PRO A 111 25.53 -5.05 -2.77
C PRO A 111 24.94 -6.47 -2.80
N PHE A 112 23.95 -6.75 -1.94
CA PHE A 112 23.27 -8.05 -1.91
C PHE A 112 22.42 -8.28 -3.15
N MET A 113 21.80 -7.23 -3.70
CA MET A 113 21.02 -7.30 -4.93
C MET A 113 21.91 -7.69 -6.10
N LEU A 114 23.10 -7.10 -6.21
CA LEU A 114 24.07 -7.40 -7.27
C LEU A 114 24.57 -8.85 -7.24
N GLU A 115 24.60 -9.47 -6.05
CA GLU A 115 24.96 -10.89 -5.85
C GLU A 115 23.76 -11.85 -6.01
N SER A 116 22.54 -11.33 -5.91
CA SER A 116 21.29 -12.11 -5.98
C SER A 116 20.87 -12.45 -7.40
N ILE A 117 19.84 -13.30 -7.55
CA ILE A 117 19.28 -13.63 -8.85
C ILE A 117 18.58 -12.38 -9.42
N PRO A 118 18.98 -11.86 -10.60
CA PRO A 118 18.30 -10.71 -11.20
C PRO A 118 16.85 -11.06 -11.54
N PHE A 119 15.90 -10.19 -11.19
CA PHE A 119 14.49 -10.41 -11.51
C PHE A 119 14.27 -10.53 -13.03
N GLN A 120 15.01 -9.76 -13.83
CA GLN A 120 15.01 -9.88 -15.29
C GLN A 120 15.36 -11.29 -15.78
N ARG A 121 16.26 -12.01 -15.09
CA ARG A 121 16.58 -13.42 -15.41
C ARG A 121 15.38 -14.32 -15.15
N ILE A 122 14.73 -14.17 -14.00
CA ILE A 122 13.51 -14.90 -13.66
C ILE A 122 12.42 -14.67 -14.72
N LEU A 123 12.22 -13.43 -15.18
CA LEU A 123 11.31 -13.13 -16.27
C LEU A 123 11.70 -13.86 -17.56
N SER A 124 12.98 -13.82 -17.94
CA SER A 124 13.43 -14.43 -19.19
C SER A 124 13.27 -15.97 -19.21
N GLU A 125 13.47 -16.62 -18.07
CA GLU A 125 13.47 -18.08 -17.96
C GLU A 125 12.09 -18.66 -17.65
N ARG A 126 11.29 -17.95 -16.84
CA ARG A 126 10.04 -18.49 -16.25
C ARG A 126 8.76 -17.87 -16.78
N LYS A 127 8.82 -16.79 -17.56
CA LYS A 127 7.61 -16.16 -18.11
C LYS A 127 6.84 -17.12 -19.01
N ASN A 128 5.52 -17.18 -18.82
CA ASN A 128 4.58 -18.04 -19.54
C ASN A 128 4.90 -19.55 -19.45
N LYS A 129 5.65 -20.01 -18.42
CA LYS A 129 5.95 -21.43 -18.21
C LYS A 129 4.85 -22.20 -17.48
N PHE A 130 4.02 -21.49 -16.72
CA PHE A 130 2.98 -22.05 -15.88
C PHE A 130 1.69 -21.26 -16.08
N ASP A 131 0.55 -21.95 -16.04
CA ASP A 131 -0.75 -21.32 -16.22
C ASP A 131 -1.40 -20.91 -14.89
N ASN A 132 -1.17 -21.68 -13.82
CA ASN A 132 -1.88 -21.55 -12.54
C ASN A 132 -0.96 -21.10 -11.42
N ALA A 133 -1.33 -20.01 -10.74
CA ALA A 133 -0.71 -19.52 -9.52
C ALA A 133 -1.71 -19.50 -8.37
N ILE A 134 -1.24 -19.81 -7.17
CA ILE A 134 -1.97 -19.58 -5.92
C ILE A 134 -1.19 -18.55 -5.10
N VAL A 135 -1.80 -17.40 -4.85
CA VAL A 135 -1.28 -16.36 -3.97
C VAL A 135 -1.86 -16.56 -2.58
N VAL A 136 -0.98 -16.77 -1.61
CA VAL A 136 -1.32 -17.15 -0.24
C VAL A 136 -0.99 -16.02 0.72
N SER A 137 -2.01 -15.55 1.43
CA SER A 137 -1.95 -14.45 2.39
C SER A 137 -2.30 -14.93 3.80
N ALA A 138 -1.93 -14.16 4.82
CA ALA A 138 -2.00 -14.57 6.23
C ALA A 138 -3.35 -14.34 6.92
N GLY A 139 -4.39 -13.93 6.18
CA GLY A 139 -5.69 -13.60 6.76
C GLY A 139 -6.42 -14.80 7.36
N PRO A 140 -7.42 -14.58 8.25
CA PRO A 140 -8.12 -15.63 9.00
C PRO A 140 -8.67 -16.78 8.15
N SER A 141 -9.10 -16.48 6.92
CA SER A 141 -9.70 -17.48 6.02
C SER A 141 -8.68 -18.43 5.39
N LEU A 142 -7.39 -18.26 5.62
CA LEU A 142 -6.36 -19.19 5.16
C LEU A 142 -6.57 -20.59 5.76
N SER A 143 -6.89 -20.68 7.05
CA SER A 143 -7.03 -21.93 7.80
C SER A 143 -7.90 -22.98 7.11
N LYS A 144 -9.08 -22.58 6.61
CA LYS A 144 -10.01 -23.46 5.89
C LYS A 144 -9.48 -23.94 4.53
N GLN A 145 -8.50 -23.25 3.94
CA GLN A 145 -7.95 -23.57 2.62
C GLN A 145 -6.70 -24.46 2.69
N LEU A 146 -6.03 -24.55 3.84
CA LEU A 146 -4.78 -25.31 3.98
C LEU A 146 -4.90 -26.80 3.57
N PRO A 147 -5.96 -27.54 3.94
CA PRO A 147 -6.09 -28.94 3.50
C PRO A 147 -6.19 -29.08 1.98
N LEU A 148 -6.91 -28.16 1.33
CA LEU A 148 -7.06 -28.16 -0.12
C LEU A 148 -5.76 -27.75 -0.81
N LEU A 149 -5.09 -26.71 -0.31
CA LEU A 149 -3.80 -26.26 -0.82
C LEU A 149 -2.78 -27.41 -0.79
N LYS A 150 -2.70 -28.14 0.32
CA LYS A 150 -1.80 -29.29 0.46
C LYS A 150 -2.08 -30.39 -0.56
N ALA A 151 -3.35 -30.68 -0.82
CA ALA A 151 -3.77 -31.72 -1.77
C ALA A 151 -3.44 -31.35 -3.24
N TYR A 152 -3.35 -30.06 -3.56
CA TYR A 152 -3.17 -29.56 -4.93
C TYR A 152 -1.86 -28.78 -5.13
N GLN A 153 -0.92 -28.85 -4.19
CA GLN A 153 0.32 -28.05 -4.26
C GLN A 153 1.13 -28.30 -5.55
N ASP A 154 1.13 -29.53 -6.06
CA ASP A 154 1.86 -29.87 -7.30
C ASP A 154 1.13 -29.46 -8.60
N LYS A 155 -0.02 -28.78 -8.50
CA LYS A 155 -0.85 -28.39 -9.66
C LYS A 155 -0.78 -26.90 -10.01
N ALA A 156 -0.20 -26.09 -9.14
CA ALA A 156 -0.08 -24.66 -9.32
C ALA A 156 1.17 -24.14 -8.62
N VAL A 157 1.72 -23.03 -9.11
CA VAL A 157 2.86 -22.37 -8.48
C VAL A 157 2.36 -21.56 -7.28
N ILE A 158 2.95 -21.78 -6.11
CA ILE A 158 2.54 -21.16 -4.85
C ILE A 158 3.40 -19.93 -4.57
N PHE A 159 2.74 -18.76 -4.50
CA PHE A 159 3.33 -17.51 -4.04
C PHE A 159 2.85 -17.23 -2.62
N CYS A 160 3.76 -17.33 -1.66
CA CYS A 160 3.46 -17.10 -0.25
C CYS A 160 3.90 -15.70 0.17
N ALA A 161 3.00 -14.90 0.72
CA ALA A 161 3.42 -13.75 1.52
C ALA A 161 4.15 -14.25 2.78
N ASP A 162 5.26 -13.61 3.15
CA ASP A 162 6.08 -13.97 4.32
C ASP A 162 5.26 -14.27 5.60
N GLY A 163 4.24 -13.47 5.89
CA GLY A 163 3.38 -13.64 7.05
C GLY A 163 2.62 -14.98 7.07
N ALA A 164 2.35 -15.57 5.91
CA ALA A 164 1.66 -16.86 5.78
C ALA A 164 2.63 -18.06 5.82
N LEU A 165 3.94 -17.82 5.75
CA LEU A 165 4.95 -18.87 5.60
C LEU A 165 4.88 -19.89 6.75
N SER A 166 4.83 -19.42 7.99
CA SER A 166 4.83 -20.30 9.15
C SER A 166 3.57 -21.17 9.26
N MET A 167 2.45 -20.75 8.67
CA MET A 167 1.25 -21.59 8.57
C MET A 167 1.42 -22.70 7.53
N LEU A 168 2.01 -22.39 6.38
CA LEU A 168 2.27 -23.37 5.32
C LEU A 168 3.28 -24.42 5.78
N GLU A 169 4.34 -23.99 6.45
CA GLU A 169 5.38 -24.88 6.99
C GLU A 169 4.81 -25.90 7.98
N LYS A 170 3.88 -25.48 8.85
CA LYS A 170 3.22 -26.38 9.82
C LYS A 170 2.41 -27.48 9.15
N GLU A 171 1.85 -27.21 7.98
CA GLU A 171 1.10 -28.18 7.21
C GLU A 171 1.98 -28.97 6.22
N GLY A 172 3.29 -28.69 6.16
CA GLY A 172 4.21 -29.33 5.24
C GLY A 172 3.97 -28.93 3.77
N ILE A 173 3.52 -27.69 3.54
CA ILE A 173 3.34 -27.09 2.22
C ILE A 173 4.58 -26.26 1.91
N VAL A 174 5.23 -26.52 0.77
CA VAL A 174 6.43 -25.79 0.35
C VAL A 174 6.06 -24.79 -0.74
N PRO A 175 6.17 -23.47 -0.50
CA PRO A 175 5.89 -22.48 -1.52
C PRO A 175 7.02 -22.40 -2.56
N ASP A 176 6.68 -22.13 -3.83
CA ASP A 176 7.67 -21.89 -4.88
C ASP A 176 8.33 -20.51 -4.76
N TYR A 177 7.54 -19.52 -4.36
CA TYR A 177 7.98 -18.15 -4.12
C TYR A 177 7.57 -17.69 -2.73
N VAL A 178 8.48 -17.05 -2.00
CA VAL A 178 8.17 -16.35 -0.75
C VAL A 178 8.48 -14.88 -0.94
N THR A 179 7.50 -14.01 -0.70
CA THR A 179 7.65 -12.56 -0.93
C THR A 179 7.73 -11.80 0.38
N ASN A 180 8.51 -10.72 0.41
CA ASN A 180 8.54 -9.75 1.51
C ASN A 180 8.77 -8.33 0.95
N LEU A 181 8.15 -7.34 1.61
CA LEU A 181 8.41 -5.92 1.36
C LEU A 181 8.46 -5.08 2.64
N ASP A 182 8.48 -5.72 3.82
CA ASP A 182 8.46 -4.99 5.09
C ASP A 182 9.83 -4.33 5.34
N CYS A 183 9.79 -3.02 5.54
CA CYS A 183 10.93 -2.18 5.90
C CYS A 183 11.33 -2.31 7.38
N ARG A 184 10.66 -3.16 8.16
CA ARG A 184 10.96 -3.45 9.58
C ARG A 184 11.57 -4.84 9.74
N ASP A 185 12.38 -4.99 10.77
CA ASP A 185 13.08 -6.23 11.09
C ASP A 185 12.16 -7.35 11.63
N LEU A 186 10.92 -7.03 11.99
CA LEU A 186 9.91 -8.00 12.42
C LEU A 186 9.75 -9.17 11.43
N ALA A 187 9.86 -8.90 10.13
CA ALA A 187 9.78 -9.94 9.11
C ALA A 187 10.81 -11.08 9.30
N MET A 188 11.93 -10.83 10.01
CA MET A 188 12.88 -11.89 10.36
C MET A 188 12.23 -13.08 11.08
N LYS A 189 11.15 -12.86 11.84
CA LYS A 189 10.45 -13.93 12.57
C LYS A 189 9.75 -14.92 11.62
N PHE A 190 9.47 -14.52 10.38
CA PHE A 190 8.85 -15.41 9.40
C PHE A 190 9.88 -16.36 8.76
N PHE A 191 11.15 -15.96 8.68
CA PHE A 191 12.21 -16.71 8.00
C PHE A 191 13.11 -17.55 8.93
N GLN A 192 12.54 -18.13 9.99
CA GLN A 192 13.33 -18.88 10.98
C GLN A 192 13.75 -20.27 10.47
N ASN A 193 12.93 -20.93 9.66
CA ASN A 193 13.19 -22.27 9.17
C ASN A 193 13.81 -22.28 7.77
N LYS A 194 15.13 -22.09 7.71
CA LYS A 194 15.86 -21.99 6.43
C LYS A 194 15.89 -23.28 5.61
N GLU A 195 15.78 -24.44 6.24
CA GLU A 195 15.80 -25.73 5.52
C GLU A 195 14.62 -25.83 4.53
N ASN A 196 13.46 -25.31 4.91
CA ASN A 196 12.27 -25.29 4.06
C ASN A 196 12.38 -24.28 2.90
N LEU A 197 13.28 -23.31 2.99
CA LEU A 197 13.46 -22.26 1.97
C LEU A 197 14.36 -22.69 0.80
N LYS A 198 15.10 -23.80 0.93
CA LYS A 198 16.05 -24.27 -0.10
C LYS A 198 15.39 -24.56 -1.45
N GLN A 199 14.10 -24.87 -1.45
CA GLN A 199 13.30 -25.17 -2.65
C GLN A 199 12.55 -23.95 -3.19
N SER A 200 12.49 -22.86 -2.42
CA SER A 200 11.77 -21.64 -2.77
C SER A 200 12.71 -20.59 -3.37
N ILE A 201 12.15 -19.69 -4.18
CA ILE A 201 12.79 -18.42 -4.53
C ILE A 201 12.24 -17.34 -3.59
N ILE A 202 13.12 -16.67 -2.88
CA ILE A 202 12.75 -15.58 -1.98
C ILE A 202 12.79 -14.27 -2.77
N ALA A 203 11.65 -13.63 -2.94
CA ALA A 203 11.50 -12.33 -3.56
C ALA A 203 11.46 -11.24 -2.50
N LEU A 204 12.52 -10.45 -2.38
CA LEU A 204 12.57 -9.30 -1.49
C LEU A 204 12.37 -8.03 -2.31
N GLU A 205 11.56 -7.10 -1.84
CA GLU A 205 11.52 -5.77 -2.39
C GLU A 205 12.83 -5.03 -2.04
N CYS A 206 13.26 -4.09 -2.91
CA CYS A 206 14.56 -3.46 -2.76
C CYS A 206 14.77 -2.69 -1.44
N ALA A 207 13.70 -2.25 -0.78
CA ALA A 207 13.72 -1.63 0.55
C ALA A 207 13.28 -2.55 1.70
N THR A 208 13.23 -3.88 1.50
CA THR A 208 13.14 -4.83 2.61
C THR A 208 14.21 -4.53 3.67
N HIS A 209 13.86 -4.69 4.95
CA HIS A 209 14.79 -4.39 6.05
C HIS A 209 16.15 -5.12 5.88
N PRO A 210 17.31 -4.43 5.97
CA PRO A 210 18.62 -5.01 5.68
C PRO A 210 18.99 -6.26 6.50
N ASN A 211 18.47 -6.39 7.73
CA ASN A 211 18.69 -7.60 8.54
C ASN A 211 18.02 -8.85 7.96
N VAL A 212 16.86 -8.70 7.29
CA VAL A 212 16.19 -9.80 6.59
C VAL A 212 17.00 -10.20 5.36
N VAL A 213 17.43 -9.23 4.57
CA VAL A 213 18.30 -9.46 3.39
C VAL A 213 19.59 -10.17 3.81
N ARG A 214 20.26 -9.69 4.86
CA ARG A 214 21.52 -10.28 5.36
C ARG A 214 21.33 -11.70 5.91
N SER A 215 20.19 -11.98 6.54
CA SER A 215 19.92 -13.33 7.08
C SER A 215 19.64 -14.35 5.98
N LEU A 216 19.14 -13.91 4.82
CA LEU A 216 18.76 -14.73 3.68
C LEU A 216 19.81 -14.77 2.55
N LYS A 217 20.95 -14.10 2.72
CA LYS A 217 22.01 -13.98 1.69
C LYS A 217 22.53 -15.29 1.10
N ALA A 218 22.40 -16.41 1.81
CA ALA A 218 22.86 -17.73 1.38
C ALA A 218 21.77 -18.55 0.68
N GLU A 219 20.54 -18.04 0.67
CA GLU A 219 19.37 -18.69 0.07
C GLU A 219 19.18 -18.20 -1.37
N ASN A 220 18.25 -18.84 -2.11
CA ASN A 220 17.88 -18.45 -3.46
C ASN A 220 17.05 -17.15 -3.46
N CYS A 221 17.72 -16.01 -3.26
CA CYS A 221 17.07 -14.71 -3.21
C CYS A 221 17.11 -13.98 -4.56
N MET A 222 16.08 -13.19 -4.79
CA MET A 222 16.09 -12.06 -5.71
C MET A 222 15.68 -10.80 -4.96
N ILE A 223 16.39 -9.70 -5.19
CA ILE A 223 16.01 -8.37 -4.68
C ILE A 223 15.46 -7.57 -5.85
N VAL A 224 14.18 -7.19 -5.79
CA VAL A 224 13.43 -6.65 -6.91
C VAL A 224 13.26 -5.14 -6.78
N LEU A 225 13.65 -4.41 -7.82
CA LEU A 225 13.52 -2.96 -7.88
C LEU A 225 12.06 -2.54 -8.11
N ARG A 226 11.61 -1.52 -7.40
CA ARG A 226 10.27 -0.93 -7.63
C ARG A 226 10.26 -0.10 -8.89
N ASN A 227 9.18 -0.21 -9.64
CA ASN A 227 8.91 0.60 -10.82
C ASN A 227 8.48 2.04 -10.45
N LYS A 228 9.39 2.79 -9.81
CA LYS A 228 9.24 4.21 -9.48
C LYS A 228 10.44 5.01 -9.96
N ALA A 229 10.20 6.26 -10.34
CA ALA A 229 11.24 7.17 -10.87
C ALA A 229 12.48 7.26 -9.96
N LEU A 230 12.30 7.21 -8.64
CA LEU A 230 13.40 7.23 -7.67
C LEU A 230 14.42 6.11 -7.91
N TYR A 231 13.96 4.86 -8.10
CA TYR A 231 14.83 3.69 -8.28
C TYR A 231 15.32 3.54 -9.73
N GLN A 232 14.53 4.00 -10.70
CA GLN A 232 14.92 4.00 -12.12
C GLN A 232 16.13 4.90 -12.41
N ARG A 233 16.37 5.95 -11.59
CA ARG A 233 17.54 6.84 -11.71
C ARG A 233 18.89 6.13 -11.60
N PHE A 234 18.94 4.95 -10.99
CA PHE A 234 20.16 4.14 -10.91
C PHE A 234 20.48 3.40 -12.23
N ASN A 235 19.56 3.39 -13.19
CA ASN A 235 19.72 2.77 -14.51
C ASN A 235 20.12 1.28 -14.45
N LEU A 236 19.54 0.53 -13.50
CA LEU A 236 19.81 -0.88 -13.27
C LEU A 236 18.85 -1.77 -14.07
N ASN A 237 18.66 -1.46 -15.35
CA ASN A 237 17.65 -2.11 -16.20
C ASN A 237 17.86 -3.62 -16.34
N ASP A 238 19.10 -4.09 -16.24
CA ASP A 238 19.45 -5.51 -16.30
C ASP A 238 18.92 -6.33 -15.10
N PHE A 239 18.54 -5.65 -14.00
CA PHE A 239 17.91 -6.30 -12.84
C PHE A 239 16.39 -6.38 -12.98
N GLY A 240 15.77 -5.53 -13.80
CA GLY A 240 14.33 -5.46 -14.01
C GLY A 240 13.59 -4.68 -12.91
N TYR A 241 12.44 -4.13 -13.28
CA TYR A 241 11.58 -3.33 -12.39
C TYR A 241 10.16 -3.90 -12.38
N ILE A 242 9.50 -3.87 -11.23
CA ILE A 242 8.09 -4.26 -11.09
C ILE A 242 7.36 -3.30 -10.16
N ASP A 243 6.06 -3.10 -10.35
CA ASP A 243 5.25 -2.51 -9.31
C ASP A 243 5.00 -3.55 -8.21
N THR A 244 5.55 -3.31 -7.02
CA THR A 244 5.41 -4.22 -5.87
C THR A 244 4.13 -3.98 -5.07
N GLY A 245 3.37 -2.92 -5.37
CA GLY A 245 2.15 -2.58 -4.63
C GLY A 245 2.42 -2.03 -3.22
N THR A 246 1.44 -2.20 -2.33
CA THR A 246 1.42 -1.61 -0.98
C THR A 246 1.49 -2.62 0.17
N HIS A 247 1.31 -3.91 -0.11
CA HIS A 247 1.33 -4.98 0.88
C HIS A 247 1.87 -6.27 0.25
N VAL A 248 2.37 -7.19 1.08
CA VAL A 248 3.20 -8.33 0.62
C VAL A 248 2.47 -9.22 -0.38
N SER A 249 1.18 -9.47 -0.20
CA SER A 249 0.40 -10.27 -1.15
C SER A 249 0.09 -9.56 -2.47
N HIS A 250 0.09 -8.22 -2.49
CA HIS A 250 0.07 -7.45 -3.73
C HIS A 250 1.38 -7.67 -4.51
N PHE A 251 2.52 -7.73 -3.81
CA PHE A 251 3.79 -8.07 -4.45
C PHE A 251 3.78 -9.50 -5.02
N SER A 252 3.24 -10.47 -4.28
CA SER A 252 3.02 -11.83 -4.81
C SER A 252 2.16 -11.85 -6.08
N TYR A 253 1.04 -11.11 -6.06
CA TYR A 253 0.12 -11.01 -7.19
C TYR A 253 0.76 -10.38 -8.42
N THR A 254 1.44 -9.23 -8.25
CA THR A 254 2.12 -8.53 -9.34
C THR A 254 3.26 -9.35 -9.91
N LEU A 255 4.01 -10.06 -9.07
CA LEU A 255 5.04 -11.00 -9.50
C LEU A 255 4.45 -12.13 -10.36
N ALA A 256 3.33 -12.73 -9.94
CA ALA A 256 2.63 -13.72 -10.75
C ALA A 256 2.14 -13.14 -12.10
N LEU A 257 1.59 -11.91 -12.11
CA LEU A 257 1.23 -11.25 -13.36
C LEU A 257 2.44 -11.04 -14.29
N ALA A 258 3.58 -10.58 -13.75
CA ALA A 258 4.78 -10.33 -14.53
C ALA A 258 5.36 -11.61 -15.14
N LEU A 259 5.19 -12.75 -14.45
CA LEU A 259 5.55 -14.08 -14.93
C LEU A 259 4.54 -14.69 -15.91
N GLY A 260 3.43 -14.00 -16.19
CA GLY A 260 2.48 -14.39 -17.23
C GLY A 260 1.52 -15.53 -16.85
N PHE A 261 1.26 -15.71 -15.55
CA PHE A 261 0.23 -16.64 -15.09
C PHE A 261 -1.15 -16.19 -15.58
N LYS A 262 -1.97 -17.14 -16.06
CA LYS A 262 -3.31 -16.87 -16.59
C LYS A 262 -4.37 -16.96 -15.50
N ASN A 263 -4.23 -17.95 -14.63
CA ASN A 263 -5.14 -18.20 -13.53
C ASN A 263 -4.41 -17.87 -12.22
N ILE A 264 -4.84 -16.80 -11.54
CA ILE A 264 -4.26 -16.41 -10.25
C ILE A 264 -5.36 -16.52 -9.19
N ILE A 265 -5.20 -17.49 -8.30
CA ILE A 265 -6.16 -17.78 -7.22
C ILE A 265 -5.61 -17.15 -5.95
N MET A 266 -6.40 -16.31 -5.28
CA MET A 266 -6.00 -15.68 -4.02
C MET A 266 -6.69 -16.38 -2.85
N ILE A 267 -5.94 -16.75 -1.83
CA ILE A 267 -6.45 -17.36 -0.59
C ILE A 267 -5.88 -16.67 0.65
N GLY A 268 -6.66 -16.61 1.73
CA GLY A 268 -6.27 -15.89 2.95
C GLY A 268 -6.16 -14.37 2.77
N GLN A 269 -6.70 -13.82 1.69
CA GLN A 269 -6.71 -12.38 1.40
C GLN A 269 -8.01 -11.76 1.91
N ASP A 270 -8.13 -11.64 3.23
CA ASP A 270 -9.39 -11.22 3.85
C ASP A 270 -9.59 -9.70 3.90
N LEU A 271 -8.53 -8.95 4.19
CA LEU A 271 -8.59 -7.50 4.39
C LEU A 271 -9.62 -7.08 5.46
N ALA A 272 -9.93 -7.99 6.39
CA ALA A 272 -10.94 -7.83 7.43
C ALA A 272 -10.62 -8.74 8.62
N PHE A 273 -11.25 -8.46 9.75
CA PHE A 273 -11.28 -9.35 10.90
C PHE A 273 -12.34 -10.45 10.71
N ASP A 274 -12.12 -11.61 11.31
CA ASP A 274 -13.17 -12.63 11.43
C ASP A 274 -14.18 -12.29 12.55
N GLU A 275 -15.20 -13.15 12.73
CA GLU A 275 -16.24 -12.98 13.75
C GLU A 275 -15.69 -12.96 15.20
N GLU A 276 -14.51 -13.55 15.43
CA GLU A 276 -13.84 -13.57 16.74
C GLU A 276 -12.88 -12.38 16.94
N GLY A 277 -12.78 -11.50 15.93
CA GLY A 277 -11.91 -10.34 15.90
C GLY A 277 -10.45 -10.67 15.62
N ASN A 278 -10.15 -11.81 14.98
CA ASN A 278 -8.80 -12.16 14.57
C ASN A 278 -8.46 -11.46 13.25
N SER A 279 -7.25 -10.89 13.16
CA SER A 279 -6.72 -10.26 11.96
C SER A 279 -5.91 -11.23 11.09
N HIS A 280 -5.44 -12.34 11.67
CA HIS A 280 -4.59 -13.32 11.01
C HIS A 280 -5.04 -14.75 11.33
N SER A 281 -4.72 -15.69 10.44
CA SER A 281 -5.02 -17.11 10.63
C SER A 281 -4.26 -17.72 11.80
N LYS A 282 -4.85 -18.76 12.38
CA LYS A 282 -4.21 -19.62 13.37
C LYS A 282 -2.82 -20.06 12.93
N GLY A 283 -1.86 -19.88 13.82
CA GLY A 283 -0.46 -20.22 13.59
C GLY A 283 0.42 -19.06 13.13
N PHE A 284 -0.12 -17.84 12.95
CA PHE A 284 0.66 -16.65 12.65
C PHE A 284 1.75 -16.40 13.70
N SER A 285 2.96 -16.03 13.27
CA SER A 285 4.12 -15.94 14.16
C SER A 285 3.98 -14.88 15.25
N TYR A 286 3.12 -13.87 15.09
CA TYR A 286 2.86 -12.83 16.10
C TYR A 286 1.51 -12.97 16.82
N GLY A 287 0.76 -14.05 16.57
CA GLY A 287 -0.56 -14.28 17.15
C GLY A 287 -1.71 -13.73 16.29
N GLU A 288 -2.89 -14.33 16.43
CA GLU A 288 -4.05 -14.14 15.55
C GLU A 288 -4.66 -12.73 15.59
N LYS A 289 -4.42 -12.00 16.68
CA LYS A 289 -4.88 -10.61 16.90
C LYS A 289 -3.74 -9.59 16.76
N TYR A 290 -2.72 -9.91 15.97
CA TYR A 290 -1.62 -8.99 15.75
C TYR A 290 -2.10 -7.78 14.93
N GLU A 291 -1.97 -6.59 15.52
CA GLU A 291 -2.17 -5.32 14.83
C GLU A 291 -0.77 -4.78 14.51
N GLY A 292 -0.29 -5.09 13.31
CA GLY A 292 1.06 -4.78 12.84
C GLY A 292 1.32 -3.32 12.50
N GLY A 293 0.48 -2.38 12.94
CA GLY A 293 0.67 -0.95 12.80
C GLY A 293 0.66 -0.32 14.19
N ALA A 294 1.39 0.78 14.38
CA ALA A 294 1.29 1.59 15.58
C ALA A 294 -0.17 1.76 16.03
N ASN A 295 -0.40 1.97 17.32
CA ASN A 295 -1.63 2.62 17.78
C ASN A 295 -1.84 3.89 16.93
N ILE A 296 -2.66 3.81 15.89
CA ILE A 296 -3.10 4.97 15.10
C ILE A 296 -4.34 5.61 15.77
N ASP A 297 -4.83 4.99 16.85
CA ASP A 297 -5.93 5.48 17.69
C ASP A 297 -5.50 5.93 19.10
N LYS A 298 -4.29 6.48 19.26
CA LYS A 298 -3.94 7.27 20.46
C LYS A 298 -3.24 8.58 20.13
#